data_AF-A0A2V9NHL9-F1
#
_entry.id   AF-A0A2V9NHL9-F1
#
_cell.length_a   1.000
_cell.length_b   1.000
_cell.length_c   1.000
_cell.angle_alpha   90.00
_cell.angle_beta   90.00
_cell.angle_gamma   90.00
#
_symmetry.space_group_name_H-M   'P 1'
#
loop_
_entity.id
_entity.type
_entity.pdbx_description
1 polymer ?
#
loop_
_entity_poly.entity_id
_entity_poly.type
_entity_poly.pdbx_seq_one_letter_code
_entity_poly.pdbx_strand_id
1 'polypeptide(L)'
;MQVVAQNVVAGVLNSLPTGIGLAVLTAVLLRLMRQASASARFAVWFSALAALPLLAFLHAPGVKGSANQVQPGINVPGSWAIPAIAFWAFIAAGILARIVAGIGRIWKIRRSCVPIAQESLPGRVLELLSSRSPRQVEVCTSKLMQVPAAVGLFRPAIVLPEWALNDLSPDQLSAVISHELAHLQRWDDWSNLAQKLLRAVLFFHPAAWWI
;
A
#
# COMPACT_ATOMS: atom_id res chain seq x y z
N MET A 1 13.26 -13.28 -27.82
CA MET A 1 12.49 -12.24 -27.09
C MET A 1 11.00 -12.24 -27.44
N GLN A 2 10.61 -12.32 -28.71
CA GLN A 2 9.20 -12.19 -29.13
C GLN A 2 8.27 -13.29 -28.58
N VAL A 3 8.70 -14.55 -28.59
CA VAL A 3 7.94 -15.68 -28.01
C VAL A 3 7.73 -15.52 -26.50
N VAL A 4 8.74 -15.04 -25.77
CA VAL A 4 8.64 -14.77 -24.32
C VAL A 4 7.63 -13.66 -24.06
N ALA A 5 7.67 -12.57 -24.84
CA ALA A 5 6.72 -11.48 -24.73
C ALA A 5 5.26 -11.93 -24.99
N GLN A 6 5.04 -12.77 -25.99
CA GLN A 6 3.72 -13.33 -26.29
C GLN A 6 3.18 -14.18 -25.13
N ASN A 7 4.02 -15.05 -24.57
CA ASN A 7 3.65 -15.90 -23.43
C ASN A 7 3.34 -15.06 -22.18
N VAL A 8 4.05 -13.97 -21.95
CA VAL A 8 3.76 -13.03 -20.85
C VAL A 8 2.41 -12.34 -21.05
N VAL A 9 2.16 -11.75 -22.23
CA VAL A 9 0.88 -11.04 -22.49
C VAL A 9 -0.30 -12.01 -22.45
N ALA A 10 -0.17 -13.19 -23.06
CA ALA A 10 -1.19 -14.23 -23.00
C ALA A 10 -1.42 -14.72 -21.56
N GLY A 11 -0.36 -14.88 -20.77
CA GLY A 11 -0.46 -15.25 -19.35
C GLY A 11 -1.20 -14.20 -18.51
N VAL A 12 -0.96 -12.91 -18.77
CA VAL A 12 -1.66 -11.79 -18.11
C VAL A 12 -3.14 -11.75 -18.49
N LEU A 13 -3.48 -11.97 -19.76
CA LEU A 13 -4.87 -11.97 -20.21
C LEU A 13 -5.65 -13.16 -19.63
N ASN A 14 -5.02 -14.34 -19.56
CA ASN A 14 -5.65 -15.53 -18.99
C ASN A 14 -5.70 -15.51 -17.44
N SER A 15 -4.99 -14.60 -16.78
CA SER A 15 -5.11 -14.40 -15.33
C SER A 15 -6.22 -13.42 -14.92
N LEU A 16 -6.88 -12.76 -15.88
CA LEU A 16 -8.02 -11.87 -15.60
C LEU A 16 -9.20 -12.60 -14.89
N PRO A 17 -9.63 -13.81 -15.31
CA PRO A 17 -10.71 -14.53 -14.64
C PRO A 17 -10.33 -14.96 -13.21
N THR A 18 -9.08 -15.39 -12.99
CA THR A 18 -8.60 -15.79 -11.66
C THR A 18 -8.47 -14.58 -10.73
N GLY A 19 -8.02 -13.44 -11.23
CA GLY A 19 -7.99 -12.20 -10.45
C GLY A 19 -9.39 -11.66 -10.11
N ILE A 20 -10.38 -11.81 -11.02
CA ILE A 20 -11.79 -11.51 -10.70
C ILE A 20 -12.31 -12.46 -9.61
N GLY A 21 -12.04 -13.77 -9.74
CA GLY A 21 -12.42 -14.77 -8.73
C GLY A 21 -11.83 -14.48 -7.35
N LEU A 22 -10.56 -14.08 -7.29
CA LEU A 22 -9.90 -13.71 -6.04
C LEU A 22 -10.51 -12.44 -5.43
N ALA A 23 -10.86 -11.44 -6.25
CA ALA A 23 -11.52 -10.23 -5.78
C ALA A 23 -12.90 -10.54 -5.17
N VAL A 24 -13.70 -11.38 -5.84
CA VAL A 24 -15.01 -11.83 -5.35
C VAL A 24 -14.85 -12.62 -4.05
N LEU A 25 -13.92 -13.56 -3.98
CA LEU A 25 -13.63 -14.34 -2.77
C LEU A 25 -13.24 -13.44 -1.60
N THR A 26 -12.36 -12.47 -1.84
CA THR A 26 -11.90 -11.51 -0.83
C THR A 26 -13.06 -10.67 -0.32
N ALA A 27 -13.94 -10.20 -1.20
CA ALA A 27 -15.11 -9.43 -0.80
C ALA A 27 -16.16 -10.26 -0.04
N VAL A 28 -16.34 -11.52 -0.41
CA VAL A 28 -17.21 -12.45 0.33
C VAL A 28 -16.64 -12.71 1.73
N LEU A 29 -15.34 -12.98 1.85
CA LEU A 29 -14.66 -13.14 3.14
C LEU A 29 -14.78 -11.88 4.01
N LEU A 30 -14.57 -10.69 3.43
CA LEU A 30 -14.73 -9.42 4.16
C LEU A 30 -16.18 -9.17 4.60
N ARG A 31 -17.17 -9.55 3.79
CA ARG A 31 -18.59 -9.48 4.15
C ARG A 31 -18.96 -10.48 5.25
N LEU A 32 -18.41 -11.68 5.24
CA LEU A 32 -18.60 -12.70 6.28
C LEU A 32 -17.90 -12.29 7.59
N MET A 33 -16.77 -11.58 7.49
CA MET A 33 -16.00 -11.05 8.61
C MET A 33 -16.49 -9.68 9.08
N ARG A 34 -17.78 -9.37 8.92
CA ARG A 34 -18.40 -8.08 9.32
C ARG A 34 -18.36 -7.79 10.82
N GLN A 35 -18.01 -8.76 11.65
CA GLN A 35 -17.76 -8.58 13.09
C GLN A 35 -16.29 -8.76 13.50
N ALA A 36 -15.40 -9.11 12.56
CA ALA A 36 -13.98 -9.27 12.86
C ALA A 36 -13.29 -7.92 13.13
N SER A 37 -12.19 -7.96 13.90
CA SER A 37 -11.39 -6.77 14.18
C SER A 37 -10.81 -6.17 12.89
N ALA A 38 -10.57 -4.85 12.89
CA ALA A 38 -10.00 -4.16 11.73
C ALA A 38 -8.68 -4.80 11.26
N SER A 39 -7.88 -5.35 12.18
CA SER A 39 -6.63 -6.08 11.89
C SER A 39 -6.86 -7.41 11.16
N ALA A 40 -7.94 -8.13 11.45
CA ALA A 40 -8.27 -9.38 10.75
C ALA A 40 -8.74 -9.12 9.31
N ARG A 41 -9.53 -8.06 9.10
CA ARG A 41 -9.92 -7.61 7.76
C ARG A 41 -8.70 -7.15 6.97
N PHE A 42 -7.81 -6.42 7.62
CA PHE A 42 -6.56 -5.98 7.05
C PHE A 42 -5.68 -7.15 6.61
N ALA A 43 -5.52 -8.18 7.45
CA ALA A 43 -4.77 -9.38 7.11
C ALA A 43 -5.35 -10.11 5.89
N VAL A 44 -6.68 -10.31 5.83
CA VAL A 44 -7.34 -10.94 4.68
C VAL A 44 -7.14 -10.13 3.40
N TRP A 45 -7.28 -8.82 3.49
CA TRP A 45 -7.10 -7.92 2.37
C TRP A 45 -5.64 -7.91 1.88
N PHE A 46 -4.66 -7.88 2.79
CA PHE A 46 -3.23 -7.93 2.47
C PHE A 46 -2.81 -9.29 1.90
N SER A 47 -3.34 -10.40 2.44
CA SER A 47 -3.12 -11.76 1.91
C SER A 47 -3.69 -11.91 0.51
N ALA A 48 -4.88 -11.38 0.23
CA ALA A 48 -5.45 -11.34 -1.11
C ALA A 48 -4.58 -10.51 -2.08
N LEU A 49 -4.06 -9.38 -1.61
CA LEU A 49 -3.14 -8.54 -2.36
C LEU A 49 -1.86 -9.29 -2.75
N ALA A 50 -1.26 -10.01 -1.80
CA ALA A 50 -0.04 -10.78 -1.99
C ALA A 50 -0.26 -12.05 -2.84
N ALA A 51 -1.46 -12.63 -2.78
CA ALA A 51 -1.82 -13.81 -3.57
C ALA A 51 -1.92 -13.52 -5.07
N LEU A 52 -2.27 -12.29 -5.50
CA LEU A 52 -2.36 -11.91 -6.92
C LEU A 52 -1.06 -12.14 -7.71
N PRO A 53 0.10 -11.54 -7.33
CA PRO A 53 1.36 -11.76 -8.03
C PRO A 53 1.87 -13.20 -7.87
N LEU A 54 1.63 -13.83 -6.71
CA LEU A 54 2.04 -15.22 -6.47
C LEU A 54 1.28 -16.21 -7.36
N LEU A 55 -0.04 -16.06 -7.48
CA LEU A 55 -0.87 -16.88 -8.37
C LEU A 55 -0.54 -16.62 -9.84
N ALA A 56 -0.29 -15.37 -10.23
CA ALA A 56 0.17 -15.05 -11.58
C ALA A 56 1.52 -15.69 -11.90
N PHE A 57 2.46 -15.72 -10.95
CA PHE A 57 3.77 -16.38 -11.12
C PHE A 57 3.66 -17.91 -11.15
N LEU A 58 2.83 -18.51 -10.29
CA LEU A 58 2.60 -19.97 -10.27
C LEU A 58 1.86 -20.48 -11.51
N HIS A 59 1.04 -19.65 -12.15
CA HIS A 59 0.36 -19.95 -13.42
C HIS A 59 1.15 -19.45 -14.64
N ALA A 60 2.31 -18.82 -14.44
CA ALA A 60 3.15 -18.40 -15.56
C ALA A 60 3.69 -19.65 -16.29
N PRO A 61 3.57 -19.71 -17.62
CA PRO A 61 4.04 -20.84 -18.40
C PRO A 61 5.57 -20.91 -18.32
N GLY A 62 6.09 -21.85 -17.52
CA GLY A 62 7.53 -22.07 -17.33
C GLY A 62 7.95 -22.61 -15.96
N VAL A 63 7.14 -22.45 -14.91
CA VAL A 63 7.51 -22.89 -13.55
C VAL A 63 7.09 -24.34 -13.26
N LYS A 64 6.03 -24.84 -13.89
CA LYS A 64 5.65 -26.26 -13.82
C LYS A 64 6.29 -27.01 -14.98
N GLY A 65 7.38 -27.72 -14.68
CA GLY A 65 7.86 -28.78 -15.55
C GLY A 65 6.74 -29.78 -15.83
N SER A 66 6.58 -30.10 -17.11
CA SER A 66 5.73 -31.16 -17.69
C SER A 66 4.23 -30.90 -17.91
N ALA A 67 3.94 -30.80 -19.22
CA ALA A 67 2.97 -31.62 -19.97
C ALA A 67 1.48 -31.23 -20.05
N ASN A 68 1.04 -30.13 -19.45
CA ASN A 68 -0.20 -29.48 -19.88
C ASN A 68 0.05 -28.00 -20.07
N GLN A 69 0.61 -27.64 -21.23
CA GLN A 69 0.48 -26.28 -21.74
C GLN A 69 -1.01 -26.03 -21.95
N VAL A 70 -1.67 -25.42 -20.96
CA VAL A 70 -2.96 -24.79 -21.15
C VAL A 70 -2.74 -23.83 -22.31
N GLN A 71 -3.24 -24.19 -23.50
CA GLN A 71 -3.18 -23.29 -24.64
C GLN A 71 -3.90 -22.01 -24.21
N PRO A 72 -3.22 -20.85 -24.24
CA PRO A 72 -3.86 -19.61 -23.87
C PRO A 72 -5.06 -19.42 -24.79
N GLY A 73 -6.27 -19.27 -24.23
CA GLY A 73 -7.50 -19.09 -25.01
C GLY A 73 -7.48 -17.83 -25.88
N ILE A 74 -6.59 -16.89 -25.57
CA ILE A 74 -6.30 -15.69 -26.35
C ILE A 74 -4.85 -15.77 -26.85
N ASN A 75 -4.68 -15.92 -28.17
CA ASN A 75 -3.39 -15.83 -28.84
C ASN A 75 -3.13 -14.39 -29.29
N VAL A 76 -2.05 -13.78 -28.79
CA VAL A 76 -1.64 -12.42 -29.17
C VAL A 76 -0.54 -12.49 -30.24
N PRO A 77 -0.69 -11.83 -31.40
CA PRO A 77 0.37 -11.80 -32.40
C PRO A 77 1.64 -11.16 -31.85
N GLY A 78 2.81 -11.71 -32.20
CA GLY A 78 4.09 -11.29 -31.64
C GLY A 78 4.48 -9.86 -31.98
N SER A 79 3.88 -9.27 -33.02
CA SER A 79 4.01 -7.87 -33.38
C SER A 79 3.38 -6.92 -32.35
N TRP A 80 2.33 -7.35 -31.66
CA TRP A 80 1.61 -6.54 -30.67
C TRP A 80 2.13 -6.76 -29.24
N ALA A 81 2.77 -7.90 -28.97
CA ALA A 81 3.24 -8.24 -27.63
C ALA A 81 4.28 -7.26 -27.07
N ILE A 82 5.28 -6.88 -27.89
CA ILE A 82 6.33 -5.93 -27.45
C ILE A 82 5.77 -4.52 -27.23
N PRO A 83 4.99 -3.92 -28.17
CA PRO A 83 4.34 -2.64 -27.94
C PRO A 83 3.43 -2.63 -26.71
N ALA A 84 2.67 -3.70 -26.46
CA ALA A 84 1.80 -3.80 -25.30
C ALA A 84 2.59 -3.80 -23.98
N ILE A 85 3.68 -4.56 -23.90
CA ILE A 85 4.57 -4.55 -22.72
C ILE A 85 5.23 -3.18 -22.55
N ALA A 86 5.69 -2.55 -23.64
CA ALA A 86 6.30 -1.24 -23.59
C ALA A 86 5.31 -0.16 -23.10
N PHE A 87 4.08 -0.18 -23.60
CA PHE A 87 3.00 0.72 -23.17
C PHE A 87 2.64 0.50 -21.70
N TRP A 88 2.50 -0.76 -21.27
CA TRP A 88 2.28 -1.10 -19.87
C TRP A 88 3.41 -0.57 -18.99
N ALA A 89 4.67 -0.82 -19.37
CA ALA A 89 5.85 -0.40 -18.61
C ALA A 89 5.94 1.13 -18.53
N PHE A 90 5.60 1.84 -19.61
CA PHE A 90 5.56 3.30 -19.63
C PHE A 90 4.55 3.87 -18.63
N ILE A 91 3.32 3.34 -18.61
CA ILE A 91 2.29 3.76 -17.65
C ILE A 91 2.70 3.43 -16.22
N ALA A 92 3.13 2.19 -15.98
CA ALA A 92 3.58 1.73 -14.66
C ALA A 92 4.73 2.60 -14.14
N ALA A 93 5.71 2.92 -14.99
CA ALA A 93 6.82 3.81 -14.66
C ALA A 93 6.33 5.22 -14.28
N GLY A 94 5.37 5.78 -15.02
CA GLY A 94 4.76 7.08 -14.69
C GLY A 94 4.07 7.10 -13.32
N ILE A 95 3.32 6.05 -12.98
CA ILE A 95 2.67 5.91 -11.67
C ILE A 95 3.72 5.71 -10.56
N LEU A 96 4.72 4.85 -10.79
CA LEU A 96 5.83 4.65 -9.86
C LEU A 96 6.60 5.94 -9.59
N ALA A 97 6.89 6.74 -10.63
CA ALA A 97 7.52 8.04 -10.48
C ALA A 97 6.69 8.98 -9.58
N ARG A 98 5.37 8.98 -9.70
CA ARG A 98 4.47 9.73 -8.79
C ARG A 98 4.56 9.22 -7.35
N ILE A 99 4.63 7.91 -7.13
CA ILE A 99 4.79 7.33 -5.79
C ILE A 99 6.13 7.75 -5.18
N VAL A 100 7.22 7.65 -5.96
CA VAL A 100 8.57 8.08 -5.54
C VAL A 100 8.59 9.57 -5.22
N ALA A 101 7.99 10.41 -6.06
CA ALA A 101 7.88 11.85 -5.79
C ALA A 101 7.07 12.14 -4.50
N GLY A 102 6.01 11.36 -4.24
CA GLY A 102 5.23 11.43 -3.00
C GLY A 102 6.06 11.07 -1.76
N ILE A 103 6.86 9.99 -1.82
CA ILE A 103 7.79 9.61 -0.75
C ILE A 103 8.84 10.71 -0.54
N GLY A 104 9.38 11.28 -1.63
CA GLY A 104 10.31 12.41 -1.57
C GLY A 104 9.70 13.64 -0.91
N ARG A 105 8.42 13.94 -1.16
CA ARG A 105 7.69 15.04 -0.50
C ARG A 105 7.54 14.79 1.00
N ILE A 106 7.17 13.57 1.40
CA ILE A 106 7.08 13.18 2.82
C ILE A 106 8.45 13.33 3.50
N TRP A 107 9.51 12.91 2.81
CA TRP A 107 10.87 13.03 3.35
C TRP A 107 11.31 14.49 3.49
N LYS A 108 10.96 15.34 2.51
CA LYS A 108 11.16 16.79 2.60
C LYS A 108 10.41 17.39 3.79
N ILE A 109 9.13 17.05 3.95
CA ILE A 109 8.33 17.50 5.11
C ILE A 109 9.04 17.09 6.38
N ARG A 110 9.37 15.81 6.54
CA ARG A 110 10.06 15.30 7.73
C ARG A 110 11.36 16.05 8.02
N ARG A 111 12.20 16.30 7.00
CA ARG A 111 13.45 17.06 7.16
C ARG A 111 13.23 18.51 7.59
N SER A 112 12.08 19.09 7.25
CA SER A 112 11.68 20.44 7.66
C SER A 112 10.89 20.48 8.96
N CYS A 113 10.54 19.32 9.54
CA CYS A 113 9.87 19.28 10.83
C CYS A 113 10.86 19.52 11.96
N VAL A 114 10.38 20.16 13.03
CA VAL A 114 11.14 20.35 14.26
C VAL A 114 10.66 19.29 15.27
N PRO A 115 11.56 18.45 15.82
CA PRO A 115 11.17 17.48 16.84
C PRO A 115 10.66 18.20 18.08
N ILE A 116 9.57 17.69 18.67
CA ILE A 116 9.01 18.22 19.90
C ILE A 116 9.70 17.50 21.07
N ALA A 117 10.23 18.26 22.02
CA ALA A 117 10.84 17.70 23.21
C ALA A 117 9.80 16.88 23.99
N GLN A 118 10.16 15.66 24.41
CA GLN A 118 9.24 14.77 25.13
C GLN A 118 8.67 15.39 26.40
N GLU A 119 9.44 16.28 27.03
CA GLU A 119 9.06 17.02 28.25
C GLU A 119 7.91 18.02 28.02
N SER A 120 7.74 18.49 26.78
CA SER A 120 6.66 19.40 26.40
C SER A 120 5.37 18.68 26.00
N LEU A 121 5.42 17.36 25.87
CA LEU A 121 4.24 16.55 25.56
C LEU A 121 3.46 16.23 26.83
N PRO A 122 2.13 16.12 26.78
CA PRO A 122 1.33 15.66 27.90
C PRO A 122 1.82 14.29 28.39
N GLY A 123 1.89 14.07 29.70
CA GLY A 123 2.42 12.81 30.27
C GLY A 123 1.71 11.56 29.73
N ARG A 124 0.41 11.66 29.43
CA ARG A 124 -0.38 10.58 28.81
C ARG A 124 0.11 10.22 27.41
N VAL A 125 0.59 11.19 26.63
CA VAL A 125 1.18 10.96 25.31
C VAL A 125 2.50 10.20 25.45
N LEU A 126 3.33 10.58 26.41
CA LEU A 126 4.61 9.90 26.67
C LEU A 126 4.39 8.43 27.05
N GLU A 127 3.39 8.16 27.89
CA GLU A 127 2.99 6.81 28.25
C GLU A 127 2.50 6.01 27.03
N LEU A 128 1.70 6.61 26.15
CA LEU A 128 1.21 5.97 24.91
C LEU A 128 2.34 5.64 23.94
N LEU A 129 3.30 6.54 23.76
CA LEU A 129 4.46 6.33 22.89
C LEU A 129 5.34 5.17 23.41
N SER A 130 5.47 5.07 24.73
CA SER A 130 6.29 4.04 25.40
C SER A 130 5.62 2.67 25.42
N SER A 131 4.30 2.61 25.60
CA SER A 131 3.58 1.35 25.86
C SER A 131 2.97 0.68 24.62
N ARG A 132 2.68 1.45 23.56
CA ARG A 132 1.82 0.93 22.48
C ARG A 132 2.49 0.77 21.11
N SER A 133 3.67 1.37 20.88
CA SER A 133 4.28 1.32 19.56
C SER A 133 5.43 0.30 19.47
N PRO A 134 5.38 -0.68 18.54
CA PRO A 134 6.51 -1.56 18.28
C PRO A 134 7.67 -0.85 17.56
N ARG A 135 7.42 0.36 17.03
CA ARG A 135 8.41 1.20 16.33
C ARG A 135 8.64 2.47 17.15
N GLN A 136 9.88 2.97 17.23
CA GLN A 136 10.16 4.25 17.88
C GLN A 136 9.50 5.38 17.05
N VAL A 137 8.43 5.97 17.59
CA VAL A 137 7.66 7.03 16.93
C VAL A 137 8.14 8.38 17.45
N GLU A 138 8.53 9.25 16.52
CA GLU A 138 8.96 10.62 16.81
C GLU A 138 7.77 11.57 16.66
N VAL A 139 7.59 12.53 17.57
CA VAL A 139 6.57 13.58 17.41
C VAL A 139 7.27 14.85 16.97
N CYS A 140 6.84 15.43 15.85
CA CYS A 140 7.45 16.62 15.29
C CYS A 140 6.37 17.65 14.90
N THR A 141 6.75 18.92 14.83
CA THR A 141 5.88 19.99 14.33
C THR A 141 6.33 20.49 12.96
N SER A 142 5.40 20.91 12.11
CA SER A 142 5.70 21.51 10.80
C SER A 142 4.72 22.61 10.41
N LYS A 143 5.25 23.75 9.96
CA LYS A 143 4.48 24.85 9.35
C LYS A 143 3.86 24.51 8.01
N LEU A 144 4.39 23.50 7.32
CA LEU A 144 3.95 23.11 5.97
C LEU A 144 2.71 22.23 5.99
N MET A 145 2.32 21.74 7.17
CA MET A 145 1.19 20.83 7.36
C MET A 145 0.00 21.60 7.91
N GLN A 146 -1.20 21.28 7.42
CA GLN A 146 -2.44 21.85 7.94
C GLN A 146 -3.23 20.87 8.81
N VAL A 147 -2.88 19.58 8.77
CA VAL A 147 -3.59 18.52 9.50
C VAL A 147 -2.54 17.62 10.17
N PRO A 148 -2.79 17.10 11.38
CA PRO A 148 -1.99 16.04 11.97
C PRO A 148 -1.87 14.84 11.03
N ALA A 149 -0.68 14.25 10.91
CA ALA A 149 -0.53 13.01 10.16
C ALA A 149 0.60 12.13 10.68
N ALA A 150 0.33 10.84 10.75
CA ALA A 150 1.29 9.77 10.82
C ALA A 150 2.03 9.57 9.49
N VAL A 151 3.34 9.75 9.47
CA VAL A 151 4.19 9.62 8.28
C VAL A 151 5.46 8.81 8.53
N GLY A 152 5.97 8.16 7.49
CA GLY A 152 7.26 7.48 7.52
C GLY A 152 7.18 5.96 7.70
N LEU A 153 7.73 5.23 6.71
CA LEU A 153 7.64 3.76 6.63
C LEU A 153 8.57 3.05 7.63
N PHE A 154 9.87 3.35 7.57
CA PHE A 154 10.87 2.68 8.43
C PHE A 154 11.12 3.42 9.74
N ARG A 155 10.86 4.73 9.76
CA ARG A 155 11.07 5.60 10.90
C ARG A 155 9.81 6.45 11.04
N PRO A 156 8.76 5.91 11.67
CA PRO A 156 7.48 6.59 11.75
C PRO A 156 7.57 7.84 12.63
N ALA A 157 6.83 8.87 12.24
CA ALA A 157 6.73 10.13 12.94
C ALA A 157 5.30 10.65 12.88
N ILE A 158 4.83 11.26 13.96
CA ILE A 158 3.57 11.99 14.00
C ILE A 158 3.92 13.46 13.78
N VAL A 159 3.52 14.01 12.65
CA VAL A 159 3.73 15.42 12.32
C VAL A 159 2.47 16.19 12.68
N LEU A 160 2.63 17.11 13.62
CA LEU A 160 1.58 18.02 14.07
C LEU A 160 1.73 19.37 13.36
N PRO A 161 0.64 20.01 12.96
CA PRO A 161 0.69 21.41 12.53
C PRO A 161 0.88 22.32 13.74
N GLU A 162 1.49 23.49 13.56
CA GLU A 162 1.77 24.40 14.68
C GLU A 162 0.50 24.85 15.43
N TRP A 163 -0.59 25.08 14.70
CA TRP A 163 -1.88 25.43 15.31
C TRP A 163 -2.36 24.33 16.27
N ALA A 164 -2.07 23.06 16.01
CA ALA A 164 -2.52 21.97 16.88
C ALA A 164 -1.81 21.98 18.24
N LEU A 165 -0.64 22.61 18.35
CA LEU A 165 0.06 22.78 19.63
C LEU A 165 -0.45 23.98 20.42
N ASN A 166 -0.93 25.01 19.73
CA ASN A 166 -1.35 26.26 20.35
C ASN A 166 -2.86 26.28 20.67
N ASP A 167 -3.67 25.66 19.80
CA ASP A 167 -5.13 25.81 19.82
C ASP A 167 -5.85 24.59 20.43
N LEU A 168 -5.18 23.43 20.51
CA LEU A 168 -5.76 22.24 21.14
C LEU A 168 -5.44 22.18 22.63
N SER A 169 -6.46 21.85 23.43
CA SER A 169 -6.25 21.49 24.83
C SER A 169 -5.40 20.21 24.96
N PRO A 170 -4.72 19.99 26.10
CA PRO A 170 -3.90 18.79 26.33
C PRO A 170 -4.63 17.47 26.10
N ASP A 171 -5.93 17.41 26.44
CA ASP A 171 -6.76 16.23 26.24
C ASP A 171 -7.09 16.00 24.76
N GLN A 172 -7.41 17.06 24.02
CA GLN A 172 -7.64 16.97 22.56
C GLN A 172 -6.37 16.57 21.82
N LEU A 173 -5.23 17.14 22.20
CA LEU A 173 -3.94 16.79 21.62
C LEU A 173 -3.61 15.30 21.87
N SER A 174 -3.85 14.83 23.09
CA SER A 174 -3.67 13.42 23.46
C SER A 174 -4.58 12.49 22.64
N ALA A 175 -5.83 12.88 22.40
CA ALA A 175 -6.77 12.11 21.58
C ALA A 175 -6.33 12.03 20.11
N VAL A 176 -5.90 13.16 19.52
CA VAL A 176 -5.39 13.23 18.15
C VAL A 176 -4.14 12.36 17.99
N ILE A 177 -3.15 12.50 18.89
CA ILE A 177 -1.93 11.70 18.84
C ILE A 177 -2.24 10.21 19.02
N SER A 178 -3.15 9.84 19.92
CA SER A 178 -3.58 8.46 20.09
C SER A 178 -4.22 7.89 18.82
N HIS A 179 -4.95 8.70 18.06
CA HIS A 179 -5.55 8.30 16.79
C HIS A 179 -4.48 8.03 15.73
N GLU A 180 -3.56 8.98 15.52
CA GLU A 180 -2.44 8.85 14.58
C GLU A 180 -1.50 7.69 14.94
N LEU A 181 -1.25 7.49 16.24
CA LEU A 181 -0.45 6.37 16.73
C LEU A 181 -1.11 5.02 16.42
N ALA A 182 -2.43 4.94 16.50
CA ALA A 182 -3.16 3.73 16.15
C ALA A 182 -3.05 3.40 14.65
N HIS A 183 -2.92 4.38 13.76
CA HIS A 183 -2.63 4.17 12.34
C HIS A 183 -1.22 3.59 12.13
N LEU A 184 -0.22 4.11 12.86
CA LEU A 184 1.16 3.59 12.80
C LEU A 184 1.27 2.17 13.35
N GLN A 185 0.53 1.84 14.42
CA GLN A 185 0.51 0.48 14.98
C GLN A 185 -0.10 -0.54 14.04
N ARG A 186 -1.07 -0.13 13.22
CA ARG A 186 -1.73 -0.99 12.22
C ARG A 186 -0.95 -1.12 10.92
N TRP A 187 0.20 -0.44 10.81
CA TRP A 187 1.01 -0.44 9.59
C TRP A 187 0.27 0.12 8.38
N ASP A 188 -0.64 1.07 8.60
CA ASP A 188 -1.45 1.68 7.54
C ASP A 188 -0.57 2.41 6.50
N ASP A 189 0.60 2.88 6.90
CA ASP A 189 1.64 3.46 6.03
C ASP A 189 2.15 2.47 4.98
N TRP A 190 2.49 1.25 5.40
CA TRP A 190 2.94 0.18 4.51
C TRP A 190 1.82 -0.37 3.64
N SER A 191 0.64 -0.49 4.22
CA SER A 191 -0.60 -0.90 3.56
C SER A 191 -0.96 0.00 2.38
N ASN A 192 -0.95 1.31 2.63
CA ASN A 192 -1.21 2.32 1.63
C ASN A 192 -0.14 2.32 0.52
N LEU A 193 1.13 2.08 0.86
CA LEU A 193 2.19 1.95 -0.13
C LEU A 193 1.99 0.70 -0.99
N ALA A 194 1.72 -0.46 -0.39
CA ALA A 194 1.47 -1.70 -1.09
C ALA A 194 0.29 -1.57 -2.05
N GLN A 195 -0.81 -0.93 -1.63
CA GLN A 195 -1.95 -0.65 -2.49
C GLN A 195 -1.58 0.23 -3.70
N LYS A 196 -0.82 1.30 -3.47
CA LYS A 196 -0.36 2.19 -4.55
C LYS A 196 0.54 1.45 -5.54
N LEU A 197 1.46 0.61 -5.06
CA LEU A 197 2.33 -0.21 -5.90
C LEU A 197 1.53 -1.23 -6.70
N LEU A 198 0.58 -1.92 -6.06
CA LEU A 198 -0.27 -2.88 -6.76
C LEU A 198 -1.10 -2.19 -7.84
N ARG A 199 -1.73 -1.05 -7.54
CA ARG A 199 -2.47 -0.26 -8.54
C ARG A 199 -1.57 0.23 -9.67
N ALA A 200 -0.29 0.50 -9.41
CA ALA A 200 0.66 0.88 -10.46
C ALA A 200 0.96 -0.27 -11.42
N VAL A 201 1.06 -1.50 -10.91
CA VAL A 201 1.37 -2.71 -11.69
C VAL A 201 0.12 -3.26 -12.37
N LEU A 202 -1.00 -3.29 -11.65
CA LEU A 202 -2.27 -3.88 -12.04
C LEU A 202 -3.33 -2.83 -12.41
N PHE A 203 -2.92 -1.65 -12.91
CA PHE A 203 -3.85 -0.56 -13.27
C PHE A 203 -4.93 -1.00 -14.26
N PHE A 204 -4.66 -2.03 -15.07
CA PHE A 204 -5.57 -2.59 -16.06
C PHE A 204 -6.49 -3.70 -15.49
N HIS A 205 -6.22 -4.18 -14.27
CA HIS A 205 -6.96 -5.26 -13.66
C HIS A 205 -8.13 -4.70 -12.82
N PRO A 206 -9.40 -5.03 -13.13
CA PRO A 206 -10.56 -4.43 -12.45
C PRO A 206 -10.56 -4.68 -10.93
N ALA A 207 -10.06 -5.83 -10.48
CA ALA A 207 -9.85 -6.13 -9.06
C ALA A 207 -9.02 -5.07 -8.31
N ALA A 208 -8.01 -4.47 -8.95
CA ALA A 208 -7.14 -3.47 -8.30
C ALA A 208 -7.84 -2.13 -8.05
N TRP A 209 -8.95 -1.86 -8.73
CA TRP A 209 -9.78 -0.66 -8.53
C TRP A 209 -10.81 -0.84 -7.41
N TRP A 210 -11.24 -2.08 -7.17
CA TRP A 210 -12.22 -2.39 -6.13
C TRP A 210 -11.60 -2.52 -4.73
N ILE A 211 -10.34 -2.93 -4.71
CA ILE A 211 -9.49 -3.09 -3.53
C ILE A 211 -8.90 -1.73 -3.14
#